data_AF-R6A6R0-F1
#
_entry.id   AF-R6A6R0-F1
#
_cell.length_a   1.000
_cell.length_b   1.000
_cell.length_c   1.000
_cell.angle_alpha   90.00
_cell.angle_beta   90.00
_cell.angle_gamma   90.00
#
_symmetry.space_group_name_H-M   'P 1'
#
loop_
_entity.id
_entity.type
_entity.pdbx_description
1 polymer ?
#
loop_
_entity_poly.entity_id
_entity_poly.type
_entity_poly.pdbx_seq_one_letter_code
_entity_poly.pdbx_strand_id
1 'polypeptide(L)'
;MNRVTIDPVWLMHIQKPARYIGGEWNSVVKNHDEIPVKVALAFPDVYEVAMSHLGLKIIYSVLNAREDALAERVYAPWVDMEAMMREKHIPLFSLENKCPVKDFDVLGFTMPYEMCYTNILNMIDMAGIPVWAKDRTDEDPLVVAGGPCVYNAEPVADFFDVFFIGESEEAIGEMVDIVKAWKAEGKPGGRKEAIRRLAQIDGCYAPSLYEVSYYENGVFRSIRPIDEAAQFPVKKRVIRDVDHVHIDDKPILPHIEIVHDRAVLEMFRGCSRGCRFCQAGVVFRPVPFLPGGDDLPPCAREERRETAGDRRYPDKEYGL
;
A
#
# COMPACT_ATOMS: atom_id res chain seq x y z
N MET A 1 -12.82 7.92 -20.27
CA MET A 1 -12.24 8.50 -19.04
C MET A 1 -11.64 9.86 -19.31
N ASN A 2 -11.80 10.82 -18.41
CA ASN A 2 -11.21 12.15 -18.54
C ASN A 2 -9.81 12.13 -17.92
N ARG A 3 -8.79 11.88 -18.75
CA ARG A 3 -7.39 11.99 -18.29
C ARG A 3 -7.09 13.43 -17.89
N VAL A 4 -6.34 13.59 -16.80
CA VAL A 4 -5.81 14.88 -16.36
C VAL A 4 -4.71 15.30 -17.31
N THR A 5 -4.91 16.44 -17.96
CA THR A 5 -3.88 17.08 -18.79
C THR A 5 -3.08 18.03 -17.92
N ILE A 6 -1.78 17.76 -17.80
CA ILE A 6 -0.84 18.67 -17.15
C ILE A 6 -0.26 19.59 -18.23
N ASP A 7 -0.55 20.88 -18.16
CA ASP A 7 0.07 21.86 -19.05
C ASP A 7 1.58 21.99 -18.72
N PRO A 8 2.49 21.83 -19.70
CA PRO A 8 3.92 22.02 -19.48
C PRO A 8 4.28 23.38 -18.85
N VAL A 9 3.48 24.42 -19.10
CA VAL A 9 3.67 25.75 -18.49
C VAL A 9 3.56 25.67 -16.98
N TRP A 10 2.65 24.87 -16.45
CA TRP A 10 2.46 24.68 -15.02
C TRP A 10 3.67 24.04 -14.36
N LEU A 11 4.25 23.04 -15.04
CA LEU A 11 5.45 22.35 -14.56
C LEU A 11 6.66 23.29 -14.41
N MET A 12 6.69 24.42 -15.13
CA MET A 12 7.73 25.44 -14.96
C MET A 12 7.59 26.27 -13.67
N HIS A 13 6.42 26.24 -13.02
CA HIS A 13 6.12 27.03 -11.83
C HIS A 13 6.19 26.23 -10.52
N ILE A 14 6.52 24.94 -10.58
CA ILE A 14 6.60 24.05 -9.41
C ILE A 14 7.99 23.48 -9.21
N GLN A 15 8.30 23.11 -7.99
CA GLN A 15 9.52 22.43 -7.61
C GLN A 15 9.49 20.96 -8.04
N LYS A 16 10.60 20.52 -8.66
CA LYS A 16 10.80 19.13 -9.13
C LYS A 16 9.62 18.61 -9.97
N PRO A 17 9.35 19.20 -11.14
CA PRO A 17 8.21 18.80 -11.99
C PRO A 17 8.20 17.33 -12.40
N ALA A 18 9.38 16.69 -12.43
CA ALA A 18 9.52 15.28 -12.73
C ALA A 18 8.76 14.34 -11.76
N ARG A 19 8.33 14.81 -10.59
CA ARG A 19 7.41 14.09 -9.69
C ARG A 19 6.07 13.74 -10.34
N TYR A 20 5.65 14.52 -11.34
CA TYR A 20 4.29 14.48 -11.87
C TYR A 20 4.20 14.00 -13.32
N ILE A 21 5.33 13.86 -14.02
CA ILE A 21 5.35 13.52 -15.46
C ILE A 21 5.06 12.04 -15.74
N GLY A 22 5.49 11.13 -14.87
CA GLY A 22 5.38 9.68 -15.09
C GLY A 22 6.25 9.18 -16.25
N GLY A 23 5.91 8.01 -16.81
CA GLY A 23 6.67 7.40 -17.91
C GLY A 23 8.05 6.92 -17.48
N GLU A 24 8.20 6.48 -16.24
CA GLU A 24 9.43 5.91 -15.70
C GLU A 24 9.78 4.59 -16.38
N TRP A 25 11.07 4.25 -16.35
CA TRP A 25 11.52 2.96 -16.87
C TRP A 25 10.89 1.82 -16.06
N ASN A 26 10.46 0.76 -16.74
CA ASN A 26 9.70 -0.36 -16.17
C ASN A 26 8.34 0.00 -15.54
N SER A 27 7.81 1.22 -15.77
CA SER A 27 6.42 1.49 -15.42
C SER A 27 5.48 0.67 -16.31
N VAL A 28 4.49 0.03 -15.68
CA VAL A 28 3.45 -0.76 -16.35
C VAL A 28 2.27 0.15 -16.64
N VAL A 29 1.92 0.26 -17.91
CA VAL A 29 0.78 1.06 -18.37
C VAL A 29 -0.21 0.13 -19.08
N LYS A 30 -1.37 -0.09 -18.48
CA LYS A 30 -2.46 -0.90 -19.05
C LYS A 30 -3.60 0.00 -19.52
N ASN A 31 -4.42 -0.51 -20.44
CA ASN A 31 -5.61 0.19 -20.89
C ASN A 31 -6.73 0.08 -19.83
N HIS A 32 -7.15 1.20 -19.26
CA HIS A 32 -8.23 1.22 -18.27
C HIS A 32 -9.56 0.66 -18.79
N ASP A 33 -9.85 0.77 -20.08
CA ASP A 33 -11.14 0.33 -20.63
C ASP A 33 -11.22 -1.20 -20.76
N GLU A 34 -10.08 -1.89 -20.79
CA GLU A 34 -9.99 -3.35 -20.96
C GLU A 34 -9.88 -4.09 -19.62
N ILE A 35 -9.48 -3.39 -18.56
CA ILE A 35 -9.16 -4.00 -17.28
C ILE A 35 -10.34 -3.88 -16.31
N PRO A 36 -10.81 -5.02 -15.73
CA PRO A 36 -12.01 -5.01 -14.91
C PRO A 36 -11.81 -4.42 -13.51
N VAL A 37 -10.62 -4.50 -12.92
CA VAL A 37 -10.33 -3.95 -11.58
C VAL A 37 -9.20 -2.93 -11.60
N LYS A 38 -9.45 -1.74 -11.08
CA LYS A 38 -8.54 -0.60 -11.10
C LYS A 38 -8.16 -0.21 -9.68
N VAL A 39 -6.88 -0.30 -9.35
CA VAL A 39 -6.36 0.03 -8.01
C VAL A 39 -5.43 1.24 -8.09
N ALA A 40 -5.76 2.29 -7.34
CA ALA A 40 -4.89 3.42 -7.10
C ALA A 40 -4.06 3.14 -5.82
N LEU A 41 -2.76 2.91 -5.97
CA LEU A 41 -1.82 2.72 -4.87
C LEU A 41 -1.28 4.08 -4.42
N ALA A 42 -1.88 4.62 -3.39
CA ALA A 42 -1.53 5.90 -2.80
C ALA A 42 -0.45 5.76 -1.73
N PHE A 43 0.59 6.58 -1.84
CA PHE A 43 1.54 6.81 -0.76
C PHE A 43 1.37 8.24 -0.22
N PRO A 44 1.10 8.41 1.09
CA PRO A 44 0.77 9.69 1.70
C PRO A 44 1.98 10.59 1.97
N ASP A 45 2.90 10.66 1.00
CA ASP A 45 4.09 11.49 1.03
C ASP A 45 4.52 11.80 -0.42
N VAL A 46 5.53 12.65 -0.56
CA VAL A 46 6.10 13.00 -1.86
C VAL A 46 6.71 11.79 -2.56
N TYR A 47 6.73 11.88 -3.89
CA TYR A 47 7.27 10.88 -4.80
C TYR A 47 8.62 10.30 -4.37
N GLU A 48 9.60 11.13 -3.99
CA GLU A 48 10.96 10.65 -3.66
C GLU A 48 11.00 9.75 -2.42
N VAL A 49 10.14 10.02 -1.44
CA VAL A 49 10.01 9.21 -0.22
C VAL A 49 9.30 7.91 -0.58
N ALA A 50 8.19 8.02 -1.32
CA ALA A 50 7.38 6.88 -1.71
C ALA A 50 8.12 5.87 -2.59
N MET A 51 8.94 6.34 -3.54
CA MET A 51 9.77 5.48 -4.40
C MET A 51 10.85 4.72 -3.64
N SER A 52 11.16 5.13 -2.42
CA SER A 52 12.08 4.41 -1.53
C SER A 52 11.38 3.29 -0.73
N HIS A 53 10.04 3.16 -0.84
CA HIS A 53 9.27 2.19 -0.08
C HIS A 53 9.11 0.85 -0.81
N LEU A 54 9.75 -0.20 -0.29
CA LEU A 54 9.74 -1.54 -0.90
C LEU A 54 8.33 -2.15 -0.98
N GLY A 55 7.54 -2.04 0.09
CA GLY A 55 6.20 -2.64 0.12
C GLY A 55 5.27 -2.09 -0.98
N LEU A 56 5.44 -0.84 -1.39
CA LEU A 56 4.66 -0.25 -2.48
C LEU A 56 5.04 -0.90 -3.81
N LYS A 57 6.34 -1.13 -4.04
CA LYS A 57 6.86 -1.80 -5.25
C LYS A 57 6.38 -3.24 -5.35
N ILE A 58 6.37 -3.96 -4.23
CA ILE A 58 5.89 -5.34 -4.16
C ILE A 58 4.41 -5.40 -4.55
N ILE A 59 3.55 -4.61 -3.89
CA ILE A 59 2.11 -4.62 -4.19
C ILE A 59 1.82 -4.13 -5.62
N TYR A 60 2.56 -3.13 -6.10
CA TYR A 60 2.48 -2.69 -7.50
C TYR A 60 2.80 -3.83 -8.47
N SER A 61 3.88 -4.58 -8.21
CA SER A 61 4.29 -5.72 -9.05
C SER A 61 3.24 -6.83 -9.03
N VAL A 62 2.78 -7.24 -7.85
CA VAL A 62 1.78 -8.32 -7.69
C VAL A 62 0.49 -7.99 -8.44
N LEU A 63 -0.03 -6.77 -8.30
CA LEU A 63 -1.25 -6.34 -8.98
C LEU A 63 -1.06 -6.22 -10.49
N ASN A 64 0.08 -5.67 -10.94
CA ASN A 64 0.34 -5.49 -12.37
C ASN A 64 0.78 -6.79 -13.08
N ALA A 65 1.16 -7.83 -12.36
CA ALA A 65 1.35 -9.18 -12.93
C ALA A 65 0.02 -9.83 -13.38
N ARG A 66 -1.11 -9.39 -12.82
CA ARG A 66 -2.43 -9.93 -13.18
C ARG A 66 -2.96 -9.34 -14.49
N GLU A 67 -3.55 -10.14 -15.36
CA GLU A 67 -4.17 -9.63 -16.59
C GLU A 67 -5.50 -8.89 -16.34
N ASP A 68 -6.16 -9.16 -15.21
CA ASP A 68 -7.47 -8.63 -14.87
C ASP A 68 -7.45 -7.48 -13.85
N ALA A 69 -6.26 -6.98 -13.50
CA ALA A 69 -6.11 -5.80 -12.66
C ALA A 69 -5.02 -4.86 -13.18
N LEU A 70 -5.18 -3.58 -12.86
CA LEU A 70 -4.13 -2.58 -13.01
C LEU A 70 -3.90 -1.90 -11.66
N ALA A 71 -2.65 -1.57 -11.40
CA ALA A 71 -2.26 -0.75 -10.27
C ALA A 71 -1.49 0.47 -10.77
N GLU A 72 -1.92 1.64 -10.32
CA GLU A 72 -1.28 2.92 -10.64
C GLU A 72 -0.91 3.67 -9.38
N ARG A 73 0.23 4.35 -9.41
CA ARG A 73 0.81 5.02 -8.25
C ARG A 73 0.26 6.43 -8.12
N VAL A 74 -0.07 6.81 -6.89
CA VAL A 74 -0.56 8.14 -6.54
C VAL A 74 0.26 8.64 -5.35
N TYR A 75 0.64 9.91 -5.36
CA TYR A 75 1.48 10.50 -4.33
C TYR A 75 0.85 11.78 -3.81
N ALA A 76 1.20 12.17 -2.58
CA ALA A 76 0.84 13.48 -2.08
C ALA A 76 1.59 14.55 -2.90
N PRO A 77 0.88 15.51 -3.53
CA PRO A 77 1.55 16.61 -4.20
C PRO A 77 2.30 17.47 -3.20
N TRP A 78 3.39 18.08 -3.65
CA TRP A 78 4.07 19.10 -2.83
C TRP A 78 3.22 20.36 -2.72
N VAL A 79 3.50 21.20 -1.72
CA VAL A 79 2.67 22.37 -1.37
C VAL A 79 2.41 23.34 -2.53
N ASP A 80 3.35 23.47 -3.46
CA ASP A 80 3.22 24.34 -4.64
C ASP A 80 2.30 23.73 -5.71
N MET A 81 2.47 22.45 -6.02
CA MET A 81 1.62 21.72 -6.94
C MET A 81 0.21 21.55 -6.37
N GLU A 82 0.07 21.29 -5.07
CA GLU A 82 -1.23 21.23 -4.40
C GLU A 82 -1.99 22.55 -4.56
N ALA A 83 -1.36 23.67 -4.24
CA ALA A 83 -1.99 24.98 -4.34
C ALA A 83 -2.48 25.25 -5.77
N MET A 84 -1.67 24.91 -6.76
CA MET A 84 -2.03 25.05 -8.17
C MET A 84 -3.17 24.09 -8.59
N MET A 85 -3.12 22.83 -8.17
CA MET A 85 -4.16 21.84 -8.45
C MET A 85 -5.51 22.32 -7.88
N ARG A 86 -5.51 22.85 -6.65
CA ARG A 86 -6.73 23.41 -6.03
C ARG A 86 -7.23 24.65 -6.77
N GLU A 87 -6.35 25.59 -7.11
CA GLU A 87 -6.73 26.80 -7.87
C GLU A 87 -7.38 26.43 -9.22
N LYS A 88 -6.80 25.44 -9.92
CA LYS A 88 -7.23 25.02 -11.25
C LYS A 88 -8.28 23.91 -11.23
N HIS A 89 -8.76 23.51 -10.05
CA HIS A 89 -9.76 22.45 -9.87
C HIS A 89 -9.35 21.12 -10.52
N ILE A 90 -8.06 20.79 -10.42
CA ILE A 90 -7.49 19.53 -10.92
C ILE A 90 -7.61 18.49 -9.81
N PRO A 91 -8.31 17.36 -10.05
CA PRO A 91 -8.42 16.30 -9.06
C PRO A 91 -7.06 15.60 -8.86
N LEU A 92 -6.88 14.95 -7.71
CA LEU A 92 -5.77 14.03 -7.53
C LEU A 92 -5.81 12.93 -8.61
N PHE A 93 -4.65 12.62 -9.20
CA PHE A 93 -4.54 11.72 -10.35
C PHE A 93 -3.38 10.74 -10.22
N SER A 94 -3.45 9.66 -10.99
CA SER A 94 -2.44 8.60 -11.05
C SER A 94 -1.23 8.95 -11.93
N LEU A 95 -0.06 8.40 -11.61
CA LEU A 95 1.18 8.76 -12.30
C LEU A 95 1.27 8.16 -13.71
N GLU A 96 0.77 6.93 -13.92
CA GLU A 96 0.89 6.16 -15.16
C GLU A 96 -0.01 6.71 -16.29
N ASN A 97 -1.33 6.72 -16.08
CA ASN A 97 -2.30 7.13 -17.11
C ASN A 97 -2.89 8.54 -16.89
N LYS A 98 -2.52 9.22 -15.80
CA LYS A 98 -3.13 10.51 -15.40
C LYS A 98 -4.63 10.42 -15.19
N CYS A 99 -5.13 9.30 -14.68
CA CYS A 99 -6.54 9.13 -14.40
C CYS A 99 -6.89 9.75 -13.05
N PRO A 100 -8.02 10.48 -12.91
CA PRO A 100 -8.52 10.92 -11.62
C PRO A 100 -8.70 9.74 -10.66
N VAL A 101 -8.27 9.90 -9.41
CA VAL A 101 -8.32 8.84 -8.39
C VAL A 101 -9.74 8.35 -8.12
N LYS A 102 -10.73 9.23 -8.28
CA LYS A 102 -12.15 8.90 -8.13
C LYS A 102 -12.65 7.86 -9.14
N ASP A 103 -11.99 7.71 -10.29
CA ASP A 103 -12.40 6.78 -11.35
C ASP A 103 -11.86 5.34 -11.14
N PHE A 104 -11.15 5.09 -10.03
CA PHE A 104 -10.66 3.77 -9.67
C PHE A 104 -11.71 2.98 -8.86
N ASP A 105 -11.56 1.66 -8.78
CA ASP A 105 -12.42 0.82 -7.94
C ASP A 105 -11.96 0.82 -6.48
N VAL A 106 -10.65 0.92 -6.28
CA VAL A 106 -9.99 0.87 -4.97
C VAL A 106 -8.93 1.95 -4.87
N LEU A 107 -8.93 2.70 -3.78
CA LEU A 107 -7.87 3.60 -3.37
C LEU A 107 -7.15 2.98 -2.15
N GLY A 108 -5.97 2.42 -2.37
CA GLY A 108 -5.18 1.76 -1.35
C GLY A 108 -4.05 2.62 -0.83
N PHE A 109 -4.04 2.92 0.46
CA PHE A 109 -2.98 3.67 1.13
C PHE A 109 -1.95 2.75 1.79
N THR A 110 -0.67 3.10 1.65
CA THR A 110 0.37 2.58 2.55
C THR A 110 0.53 3.52 3.74
N MET A 111 0.42 3.00 4.97
CA MET A 111 0.57 3.77 6.21
C MET A 111 1.87 3.40 6.95
N PRO A 112 3.00 4.05 6.60
CA PRO A 112 4.31 3.71 7.15
C PRO A 112 4.54 4.26 8.58
N TYR A 113 3.96 5.42 8.91
CA TYR A 113 4.14 6.12 10.18
C TYR A 113 2.98 7.09 10.43
N GLU A 114 2.69 7.46 11.68
CA GLU A 114 1.48 8.21 12.07
C GLU A 114 1.45 9.65 11.53
N MET A 115 2.60 10.27 11.31
CA MET A 115 2.71 11.64 10.78
C MET A 115 2.14 11.81 9.36
N CYS A 116 1.88 10.72 8.64
CA CYS A 116 1.29 10.78 7.30
C CYS A 116 -0.25 10.87 7.30
N TYR A 117 -0.91 10.77 8.46
CA TYR A 117 -2.38 10.71 8.53
C TYR A 117 -3.05 11.95 7.94
N THR A 118 -2.48 13.14 8.17
CA THR A 118 -3.02 14.38 7.59
C THR A 118 -2.91 14.38 6.07
N ASN A 119 -1.85 13.81 5.50
CA ASN A 119 -1.66 13.68 4.06
C ASN A 119 -2.67 12.69 3.46
N ILE A 120 -3.00 11.61 4.16
CA ILE A 120 -4.06 10.68 3.72
C ILE A 120 -5.38 11.42 3.57
N LEU A 121 -5.80 12.15 4.61
CA LEU A 121 -7.06 12.91 4.56
C LEU A 121 -7.04 13.98 3.46
N ASN A 122 -5.91 14.67 3.30
CA ASN A 122 -5.71 15.64 2.23
C ASN A 122 -5.84 15.00 0.84
N MET A 123 -5.25 13.83 0.62
CA MET A 123 -5.33 13.12 -0.65
C MET A 123 -6.76 12.64 -0.96
N ILE A 124 -7.51 12.17 0.04
CA ILE A 124 -8.92 11.80 -0.13
C ILE A 124 -9.76 13.02 -0.53
N ASP A 125 -9.55 14.16 0.14
CA ASP A 125 -10.20 15.44 -0.19
C ASP A 125 -9.86 15.91 -1.62
N MET A 126 -8.58 15.91 -1.98
CA MET A 126 -8.11 16.29 -3.32
C MET A 126 -8.61 15.36 -4.44
N ALA A 127 -8.88 14.10 -4.13
CA ALA A 127 -9.48 13.15 -5.06
C ALA A 127 -10.98 13.41 -5.28
N GLY A 128 -11.61 14.29 -4.49
CA GLY A 128 -13.06 14.53 -4.55
C GLY A 128 -13.88 13.36 -3.98
N ILE A 129 -13.29 12.61 -3.05
CA ILE A 129 -13.92 11.50 -2.32
C ILE A 129 -14.31 12.00 -0.93
N PRO A 130 -15.50 11.68 -0.39
CA PRO A 130 -15.84 12.03 0.99
C PRO A 130 -14.81 11.51 1.99
N VAL A 131 -14.29 12.42 2.84
CA VAL A 131 -13.24 12.09 3.82
C VAL A 131 -13.74 11.08 4.85
N TRP A 132 -14.95 11.27 5.38
CA TRP A 132 -15.58 10.32 6.28
C TRP A 132 -16.12 9.10 5.50
N ALA A 133 -15.80 7.90 5.96
CA ALA A 133 -16.24 6.66 5.30
C ALA A 133 -17.77 6.53 5.25
N LYS A 134 -18.46 7.02 6.28
CA LYS A 134 -19.94 7.00 6.37
C LYS A 134 -20.64 7.84 5.30
N ASP A 135 -19.96 8.83 4.72
CA ASP A 135 -20.52 9.75 3.73
C ASP A 135 -20.27 9.26 2.28
N ARG A 136 -19.55 8.15 2.10
CA ARG A 136 -19.24 7.55 0.79
C ARG A 136 -20.41 6.74 0.25
N THR A 137 -20.48 6.69 -1.07
CA THR A 137 -21.51 5.98 -1.84
C THR A 137 -20.95 4.79 -2.61
N ASP A 138 -21.81 4.10 -3.37
CA ASP A 138 -21.42 2.97 -4.24
C ASP A 138 -20.65 3.41 -5.50
N GLU A 139 -20.60 4.73 -5.75
CA GLU A 139 -19.86 5.36 -6.86
C GLU A 139 -18.45 5.78 -6.44
N ASP A 140 -18.15 5.85 -5.15
CA ASP A 140 -16.83 6.20 -4.65
C ASP A 140 -15.94 4.93 -4.54
N PRO A 141 -14.62 5.02 -4.78
CA PRO A 141 -13.72 3.88 -4.62
C PRO A 141 -13.75 3.34 -3.19
N LEU A 142 -13.48 2.04 -3.02
CA LEU A 142 -13.19 1.45 -1.71
C LEU A 142 -11.87 2.02 -1.19
N VAL A 143 -11.87 2.66 -0.03
CA VAL A 143 -10.65 3.24 0.55
C VAL A 143 -10.07 2.24 1.55
N VAL A 144 -8.92 1.69 1.19
CA VAL A 144 -8.27 0.64 1.98
C VAL A 144 -6.89 1.09 2.45
N ALA A 145 -6.36 0.47 3.49
CA ALA A 145 -5.01 0.76 3.96
C ALA A 145 -4.24 -0.48 4.40
N GLY A 146 -2.93 -0.46 4.20
CA GLY A 146 -1.98 -1.43 4.74
C GLY A 146 -0.76 -0.74 5.35
N GLY A 147 0.23 -1.52 5.76
CA GLY A 147 1.47 -1.03 6.35
C GLY A 147 1.49 -1.07 7.89
N PRO A 148 2.62 -0.72 8.52
CA PRO A 148 2.85 -0.99 9.94
C PRO A 148 1.92 -0.22 10.90
N CYS A 149 1.36 0.93 10.51
CA CYS A 149 0.46 1.68 11.40
C CYS A 149 -0.93 1.06 11.53
N VAL A 150 -1.35 0.18 10.62
CA VAL A 150 -2.70 -0.43 10.67
C VAL A 150 -2.88 -1.40 11.85
N TYR A 151 -1.79 -1.78 12.52
CA TYR A 151 -1.84 -2.50 13.80
C TYR A 151 -2.52 -1.70 14.92
N ASN A 152 -2.65 -0.39 14.74
CA ASN A 152 -3.43 0.50 15.60
C ASN A 152 -4.36 1.35 14.70
N ALA A 153 -5.33 0.72 14.05
CA ALA A 153 -6.20 1.35 13.05
C ALA A 153 -7.26 2.31 13.63
N GLU A 154 -7.70 2.09 14.87
CA GLU A 154 -8.82 2.82 15.48
C GLU A 154 -8.73 4.36 15.44
N PRO A 155 -7.56 5.00 15.62
CA PRO A 155 -7.46 6.46 15.50
C PRO A 155 -7.87 7.04 14.15
N VAL A 156 -7.87 6.23 13.09
CA VAL A 156 -8.25 6.64 11.72
C VAL A 156 -9.38 5.79 11.13
N ALA A 157 -10.01 4.93 11.92
CA ALA A 157 -11.01 3.98 11.47
C ALA A 157 -12.21 4.64 10.75
N ASP A 158 -12.61 5.83 11.18
CA ASP A 158 -13.73 6.57 10.59
C ASP A 158 -13.49 7.03 9.13
N PHE A 159 -12.26 6.93 8.64
CA PHE A 159 -11.84 7.38 7.30
C PHE A 159 -11.58 6.22 6.33
N PHE A 160 -11.61 4.96 6.77
CA PHE A 160 -11.25 3.80 5.95
C PHE A 160 -12.37 2.77 5.92
N ASP A 161 -12.46 2.03 4.82
CA ASP A 161 -13.42 0.95 4.65
C ASP A 161 -12.85 -0.39 5.14
N VAL A 162 -11.59 -0.69 4.78
CA VAL A 162 -10.91 -1.94 5.15
C VAL A 162 -9.42 -1.71 5.38
N PHE A 163 -8.89 -2.28 6.44
CA PHE A 163 -7.45 -2.35 6.73
C PHE A 163 -6.93 -3.75 6.47
N PHE A 164 -5.75 -3.85 5.87
CA PHE A 164 -4.99 -5.09 5.69
C PHE A 164 -3.90 -5.18 6.76
N ILE A 165 -4.14 -5.99 7.79
CA ILE A 165 -3.22 -6.19 8.91
C ILE A 165 -2.28 -7.36 8.60
N GLY A 166 -0.99 -7.06 8.51
CA GLY A 166 0.05 -8.04 8.20
C GLY A 166 0.50 -7.96 6.75
N GLU A 167 0.87 -9.10 6.20
CA GLU A 167 1.38 -9.23 4.83
C GLU A 167 0.22 -9.33 3.84
N SER A 168 0.26 -8.51 2.78
CA SER A 168 -0.89 -8.23 1.92
C SER A 168 -0.72 -8.75 0.49
N GLU A 169 0.41 -9.35 0.16
CA GLU A 169 0.75 -9.77 -1.20
C GLU A 169 -0.25 -10.80 -1.75
N GLU A 170 -0.69 -11.74 -0.92
CA GLU A 170 -1.78 -12.66 -1.30
C GLU A 170 -3.16 -12.02 -1.14
N ALA A 171 -3.37 -11.30 -0.03
CA ALA A 171 -4.66 -10.68 0.31
C ALA A 171 -5.13 -9.65 -0.73
N ILE A 172 -4.20 -8.94 -1.38
CA ILE A 172 -4.51 -7.98 -2.43
C ILE A 172 -5.01 -8.68 -3.71
N GLY A 173 -4.55 -9.91 -3.97
CA GLY A 173 -5.07 -10.75 -5.05
C GLY A 173 -6.50 -11.18 -4.78
N GLU A 174 -6.79 -11.64 -3.56
CA GLU A 174 -8.15 -11.99 -3.13
C GLU A 174 -9.09 -10.78 -3.17
N MET A 175 -8.60 -9.60 -2.79
CA MET A 175 -9.35 -8.34 -2.93
C MET A 175 -9.74 -8.08 -4.38
N VAL A 176 -8.80 -8.26 -5.33
CA VAL A 176 -9.10 -8.12 -6.77
C VAL A 176 -10.19 -9.10 -7.20
N ASP A 177 -10.08 -10.37 -6.80
CA ASP A 177 -11.06 -11.39 -7.16
C ASP A 177 -12.47 -11.07 -6.61
N ILE A 178 -12.55 -10.60 -5.37
CA ILE A 178 -13.80 -10.18 -4.72
C ILE A 178 -14.40 -8.95 -5.42
N VAL A 179 -13.61 -7.91 -5.67
CA VAL A 179 -14.09 -6.67 -6.32
C VAL A 179 -14.55 -6.97 -7.75
N LYS A 180 -13.81 -7.81 -8.49
CA LYS A 180 -14.16 -8.25 -9.84
C LYS A 180 -15.50 -8.99 -9.85
N ALA A 181 -15.67 -9.98 -8.97
CA ALA A 181 -16.90 -10.76 -8.87
C ALA A 181 -18.09 -9.89 -8.47
N TRP A 182 -17.93 -9.04 -7.44
CA TRP A 182 -18.96 -8.12 -6.98
C TRP A 182 -19.42 -7.14 -8.08
N LYS A 183 -18.48 -6.60 -8.87
CA LYS A 183 -18.82 -5.77 -10.04
C LYS A 183 -19.55 -6.56 -11.12
N ALA A 184 -19.10 -7.77 -11.44
CA ALA A 184 -19.71 -8.63 -12.46
C ALA A 184 -21.15 -9.05 -12.08
N GLU A 185 -21.44 -9.20 -10.79
CA GLU A 185 -22.77 -9.48 -10.24
C GLU A 185 -23.70 -8.25 -10.23
N GLY A 186 -23.22 -7.07 -10.65
CA GLY A 186 -24.01 -5.83 -10.64
C GLY A 186 -24.03 -5.11 -9.29
N LYS A 187 -22.95 -5.23 -8.50
CA LYS A 187 -22.78 -4.59 -7.18
C LYS A 187 -23.91 -4.90 -6.18
N PRO A 188 -24.29 -6.18 -5.97
CA PRO A 188 -25.36 -6.52 -5.04
C PRO A 188 -25.04 -6.01 -3.63
N GLY A 189 -26.05 -5.47 -2.94
CA GLY A 189 -25.88 -4.91 -1.58
C GLY A 189 -24.97 -3.68 -1.49
N GLY A 190 -24.53 -3.14 -2.63
CA GLY A 190 -23.70 -1.95 -2.71
C GLY A 190 -22.34 -2.12 -2.01
N ARG A 191 -21.75 -0.98 -1.62
CA ARG A 191 -20.46 -0.88 -0.94
C ARG A 191 -20.38 -1.72 0.33
N LYS A 192 -21.49 -1.77 1.09
CA LYS A 192 -21.55 -2.53 2.36
C LYS A 192 -21.27 -4.00 2.15
N GLU A 193 -21.83 -4.59 1.08
CA GLU A 193 -21.58 -5.99 0.75
C GLU A 193 -20.14 -6.23 0.28
N ALA A 194 -19.57 -5.32 -0.52
CA ALA A 194 -18.15 -5.40 -0.87
C ALA A 194 -17.25 -5.40 0.38
N ILE A 195 -17.53 -4.51 1.34
CA ILE A 195 -16.81 -4.46 2.63
C ILE A 195 -16.97 -5.76 3.41
N ARG A 196 -18.19 -6.33 3.47
CA ARG A 196 -18.43 -7.63 4.13
C ARG A 196 -17.60 -8.75 3.50
N ARG A 197 -17.55 -8.83 2.17
CA ARG A 197 -16.74 -9.84 1.45
C ARG A 197 -15.25 -9.65 1.71
N LEU A 198 -14.76 -8.41 1.67
CA LEU A 198 -13.36 -8.10 1.98
C LEU A 198 -12.99 -8.40 3.44
N ALA A 199 -13.90 -8.20 4.39
CA ALA A 199 -13.68 -8.51 5.79
C ALA A 199 -13.49 -10.02 6.07
N GLN A 200 -13.84 -10.90 5.12
CA GLN A 200 -13.59 -12.34 5.21
C GLN A 200 -12.17 -12.74 4.81
N ILE A 201 -11.40 -11.85 4.17
CA ILE A 201 -10.00 -12.10 3.84
C ILE A 201 -9.19 -12.13 5.13
N ASP A 202 -8.39 -13.17 5.34
CA ASP A 202 -7.52 -13.29 6.51
C ASP A 202 -6.63 -12.05 6.66
N GLY A 203 -6.66 -11.42 7.83
CA GLY A 203 -5.93 -10.18 8.11
C GLY A 203 -6.69 -8.90 7.80
N CYS A 204 -7.90 -8.95 7.25
CA CYS A 204 -8.70 -7.76 7.01
C CYS A 204 -9.52 -7.33 8.23
N TYR A 205 -9.47 -6.03 8.52
CA TYR A 205 -10.26 -5.36 9.55
C TYR A 205 -11.11 -4.26 8.91
N ALA A 206 -12.44 -4.41 8.96
CA ALA A 206 -13.39 -3.45 8.42
C ALA A 206 -14.13 -2.74 9.57
N PRO A 207 -13.81 -1.48 9.91
CA PRO A 207 -14.32 -0.83 11.12
C PRO A 207 -15.86 -0.75 11.22
N SER A 208 -16.53 -0.59 10.08
CA SER A 208 -18.00 -0.49 10.01
C SER A 208 -18.73 -1.76 10.48
N LEU A 209 -18.02 -2.88 10.62
CA LEU A 209 -18.54 -4.16 11.09
C LEU A 209 -18.33 -4.38 12.60
N TYR A 210 -17.84 -3.38 13.32
CA TYR A 210 -17.59 -3.44 14.76
C TYR A 210 -18.28 -2.30 15.49
N GLU A 211 -18.61 -2.55 16.75
CA GLU A 211 -19.09 -1.54 17.68
C GLU A 211 -18.05 -1.33 18.78
N VAL A 212 -17.61 -0.08 18.92
CA VAL A 212 -16.69 0.35 19.96
C VAL A 212 -17.47 0.99 21.09
N SER A 213 -17.21 0.56 22.33
CA SER A 213 -17.78 1.15 23.53
C SER A 213 -16.70 1.83 24.37
N TYR A 214 -17.10 2.92 25.02
CA TYR A 214 -16.28 3.72 25.93
C TYR A 214 -16.97 3.83 27.28
N TYR A 215 -16.19 3.98 28.34
CA TYR A 215 -16.72 4.38 29.64
C TYR A 215 -17.14 5.86 29.60
N GLU A 216 -17.93 6.32 30.59
CA GLU A 216 -18.37 7.72 30.69
C GLU A 216 -17.20 8.72 30.75
N ASN A 217 -16.04 8.28 31.23
CA ASN A 217 -14.81 9.08 31.26
C ASN A 217 -14.01 9.07 29.95
N GLY A 218 -14.57 8.50 28.86
CA GLY A 218 -13.94 8.44 27.54
C GLY A 218 -12.88 7.35 27.37
N VAL A 219 -12.63 6.52 28.38
CA VAL A 219 -11.66 5.42 28.28
C VAL A 219 -12.25 4.29 27.44
N PHE A 220 -11.47 3.76 26.50
CA PHE A 220 -11.85 2.60 25.69
C PHE A 220 -12.25 1.41 26.58
N ARG A 221 -13.42 0.85 26.33
CA ARG A 221 -13.97 -0.26 27.10
C ARG A 221 -13.85 -1.58 26.37
N SER A 222 -14.41 -1.67 25.17
CA SER A 222 -14.38 -2.88 24.36
C SER A 222 -14.73 -2.59 22.92
N ILE A 223 -14.25 -3.46 22.04
CA ILE A 223 -14.68 -3.58 20.65
C ILE A 223 -15.32 -4.95 20.46
N ARG A 224 -16.44 -5.02 19.75
CA ARG A 224 -17.11 -6.29 19.42
C ARG A 224 -17.60 -6.29 17.97
N PRO A 225 -17.55 -7.43 17.27
CA PRO A 225 -18.15 -7.54 15.95
C PRO A 225 -19.68 -7.40 16.06
N ILE A 226 -20.29 -6.71 15.10
CA ILE A 226 -21.75 -6.60 14.94
C ILE A 226 -22.25 -7.31 13.69
N ASP A 227 -21.34 -7.85 12.89
CA ASP A 227 -21.61 -8.55 11.64
C ASP A 227 -20.97 -9.94 11.64
N GLU A 228 -21.65 -10.94 11.10
CA GLU A 228 -21.15 -12.32 11.00
C GLU A 228 -19.93 -12.45 10.08
N ALA A 229 -19.75 -11.53 9.13
CA ALA A 229 -18.58 -11.50 8.26
C ALA A 229 -17.30 -10.99 8.97
N ALA A 230 -17.44 -10.37 10.14
CA ALA A 230 -16.32 -9.78 10.87
C ALA A 230 -15.49 -10.83 11.62
N GLN A 231 -14.17 -10.74 11.50
CA GLN A 231 -13.23 -11.60 12.23
C GLN A 231 -12.97 -11.08 13.65
N PHE A 232 -13.14 -11.90 14.69
CA PHE A 232 -12.76 -11.49 16.04
C PHE A 232 -12.16 -12.63 16.87
N PRO A 233 -10.91 -12.48 17.38
CA PRO A 233 -9.98 -11.38 17.14
C PRO A 233 -9.44 -11.39 15.69
N VAL A 234 -9.19 -10.21 15.13
CA VAL A 234 -8.50 -10.09 13.83
C VAL A 234 -7.06 -10.55 14.01
N LYS A 235 -6.66 -11.57 13.24
CA LYS A 235 -5.29 -12.06 13.22
C LYS A 235 -4.60 -11.48 12.01
N LYS A 236 -3.39 -10.96 12.20
CA LYS A 236 -2.58 -10.53 11.05
C LYS A 236 -2.31 -11.71 10.11
N ARG A 237 -2.20 -11.40 8.82
CA ARG A 237 -1.73 -12.35 7.82
C ARG A 237 -0.21 -12.46 7.84
N VAL A 238 0.27 -13.68 7.69
CA VAL A 238 1.71 -14.02 7.60
C VAL A 238 1.88 -15.02 6.47
N ILE A 239 2.63 -14.64 5.45
CA ILE A 239 3.03 -15.46 4.33
C ILE A 239 4.19 -16.33 4.79
N ARG A 240 3.98 -17.64 4.76
CA ARG A 240 4.99 -18.61 5.23
C ARG A 240 6.02 -18.92 4.15
N ASP A 241 5.56 -18.93 2.90
CA ASP A 241 6.36 -19.22 1.72
C ASP A 241 6.44 -17.95 0.87
N VAL A 242 7.48 -17.16 1.11
CA VAL A 242 7.73 -15.91 0.39
C VAL A 242 8.13 -16.15 -1.06
N ASP A 243 8.66 -17.34 -1.38
CA ASP A 243 9.10 -17.69 -2.73
C ASP A 243 7.91 -17.91 -3.67
N HIS A 244 6.74 -18.19 -3.11
CA HIS A 244 5.49 -18.30 -3.88
C HIS A 244 4.95 -16.94 -4.34
N VAL A 245 5.41 -15.83 -3.75
CA VAL A 245 5.02 -14.49 -4.19
C VAL A 245 5.97 -14.05 -5.31
N HIS A 246 5.48 -14.09 -6.55
CA HIS A 246 6.25 -13.60 -7.67
C HIS A 246 6.32 -12.07 -7.67
N ILE A 247 7.53 -11.54 -7.54
CA ILE A 247 7.85 -10.11 -7.65
C ILE A 247 8.70 -9.95 -8.92
N ASP A 248 8.30 -9.03 -9.79
CA ASP A 248 9.01 -8.72 -11.03
C ASP A 248 10.44 -8.27 -10.72
N ASP A 249 11.39 -8.78 -11.51
CA ASP A 249 12.83 -8.46 -11.42
C ASP A 249 13.18 -7.11 -12.06
N LYS A 250 12.17 -6.40 -12.58
CA LYS A 250 12.28 -5.08 -13.21
C LYS A 250 11.74 -3.98 -12.29
N PRO A 251 12.52 -3.49 -11.30
CA PRO A 251 12.08 -2.39 -10.48
C PRO A 251 11.88 -1.13 -11.32
N ILE A 252 10.91 -0.30 -10.93
CA ILE A 252 10.70 1.02 -11.55
C ILE A 252 11.92 1.89 -11.27
N LEU A 253 12.50 2.45 -12.34
CA LEU A 253 13.62 3.38 -12.21
C LEU A 253 13.11 4.83 -12.34
N PRO A 254 13.24 5.64 -11.27
CA PRO A 254 12.75 7.02 -11.26
C PRO A 254 13.58 7.92 -12.18
N HIS A 255 12.96 8.98 -12.70
CA HIS A 255 13.65 10.02 -13.49
C HIS A 255 14.43 11.03 -12.63
N ILE A 256 14.27 10.98 -11.31
CA ILE A 256 14.93 11.86 -10.35
C ILE A 256 15.52 11.05 -9.20
N GLU A 257 16.52 11.63 -8.55
CA GLU A 257 17.10 11.09 -7.33
C GLU A 257 16.03 10.95 -6.24
N ILE A 258 15.94 9.75 -5.67
CA ILE A 258 15.03 9.39 -4.59
C ILE A 258 15.77 9.43 -3.25
N VAL A 259 15.03 9.46 -2.13
CA VAL A 259 15.65 9.59 -0.79
C VAL A 259 16.64 8.46 -0.49
N HIS A 260 16.34 7.25 -0.93
CA HIS A 260 17.25 6.12 -0.87
C HIS A 260 17.61 5.65 -2.28
N ASP A 261 18.59 6.31 -2.89
CA ASP A 261 19.10 5.98 -4.23
C ASP A 261 20.01 4.74 -4.19
N ARG A 262 19.38 3.58 -3.99
CA ARG A 262 20.02 2.27 -3.93
C ARG A 262 19.04 1.17 -4.31
N ALA A 263 19.56 0.05 -4.81
CA ALA A 263 18.79 -1.18 -4.89
C ALA A 263 18.44 -1.66 -3.48
N VAL A 264 17.19 -2.13 -3.31
CA VAL A 264 16.71 -2.69 -2.05
C VAL A 264 16.34 -4.14 -2.30
N LEU A 265 17.06 -5.03 -1.64
CA LEU A 265 16.78 -6.46 -1.63
C LEU A 265 16.41 -6.89 -0.21
N GLU A 266 15.21 -7.41 -0.03
CA GLU A 266 14.77 -8.00 1.23
C GLU A 266 15.12 -9.48 1.24
N MET A 267 16.17 -9.86 1.99
CA MET A 267 16.57 -11.27 2.10
C MET A 267 15.71 -12.08 3.08
N PHE A 268 15.09 -11.41 4.06
CA PHE A 268 14.21 -12.03 5.04
C PHE A 268 13.33 -10.99 5.72
N ARG A 269 12.19 -11.44 6.25
CA ARG A 269 11.24 -10.61 7.00
C ARG A 269 11.30 -10.86 8.49
N GLY A 270 11.34 -9.78 9.25
CA GLY A 270 11.38 -9.81 10.71
C GLY A 270 12.77 -9.98 11.30
N CYS A 271 12.84 -9.86 12.64
CA CYS A 271 14.11 -9.86 13.37
C CYS A 271 13.99 -10.65 14.68
N SER A 272 14.89 -11.62 14.88
CA SER A 272 14.91 -12.50 16.06
C SER A 272 15.40 -11.84 17.34
N ARG A 273 15.93 -10.61 17.27
CA ARG A 273 16.50 -9.87 18.43
C ARG A 273 15.47 -9.57 19.53
N GLY A 274 14.20 -9.42 19.17
CA GLY A 274 13.10 -9.25 20.14
C GLY A 274 13.19 -8.02 21.04
N CYS A 275 13.80 -6.93 20.57
CA CYS A 275 13.93 -5.68 21.31
C CYS A 275 12.55 -5.11 21.72
N ARG A 276 12.34 -4.84 23.01
CA ARG A 276 11.04 -4.37 23.56
C ARG A 276 10.57 -3.02 23.01
N PHE A 277 11.48 -2.19 22.54
CA PHE A 277 11.18 -0.87 21.98
C PHE A 277 10.88 -0.91 20.47
N CYS A 278 11.17 -2.02 19.79
CA CYS A 278 11.13 -2.08 18.35
C CYS A 278 9.78 -2.61 17.86
N GLN A 279 8.94 -1.73 17.32
CA GLN A 279 7.67 -2.11 16.72
C GLN A 279 7.85 -3.18 15.63
N ALA A 280 8.83 -3.00 14.73
CA ALA A 280 9.16 -3.98 13.69
C ALA A 280 9.44 -5.38 14.28
N GLY A 281 10.16 -5.45 15.41
CA GLY A 281 10.45 -6.71 16.09
C GLY A 281 9.22 -7.44 16.67
N VAL A 282 8.09 -6.75 16.81
CA VAL A 282 6.82 -7.31 17.30
C VAL A 282 5.86 -7.61 16.13
N VAL A 283 5.69 -6.65 15.22
CA VAL A 283 4.74 -6.75 14.10
C VAL A 283 5.14 -7.80 13.05
N PHE A 284 6.43 -8.14 12.92
CA PHE A 284 6.88 -9.19 11.98
C PHE A 284 7.01 -10.59 12.61
N ARG A 285 6.43 -10.84 13.79
CA ARG A 285 6.43 -12.20 14.39
C ARG A 285 5.32 -13.09 13.83
N PRO A 286 5.47 -14.43 13.75
CA PRO A 286 6.69 -15.17 14.00
C PRO A 286 7.73 -14.85 12.93
N VAL A 287 9.01 -14.80 13.33
CA VAL A 287 10.11 -14.62 12.36
C VAL A 287 10.30 -15.97 11.65
N PRO A 288 10.21 -16.04 10.31
CA PRO A 288 10.49 -17.26 9.58
C PRO A 288 11.90 -17.77 9.84
N PHE A 289 12.10 -19.09 9.81
CA PHE A 289 13.43 -19.68 9.91
C PHE A 289 14.14 -19.47 8.56
N LEU A 290 15.35 -18.89 8.57
CA LEU A 290 16.14 -18.69 7.35
C LEU A 290 16.58 -20.06 6.77
N PRO A 291 16.35 -20.34 5.47
CA PRO A 291 17.13 -21.34 4.75
C PRO A 291 18.62 -20.93 4.71
N GLY A 292 19.52 -21.90 4.62
CA GLY A 292 20.96 -21.65 4.61
C GLY A 292 21.41 -20.79 3.41
N GLY A 293 22.62 -20.22 3.47
CA GLY A 293 23.15 -19.29 2.46
C GLY A 293 23.28 -19.82 1.02
N ASP A 294 23.00 -21.10 0.80
CA ASP A 294 22.96 -21.74 -0.52
C ASP A 294 21.61 -21.58 -1.25
N ASP A 295 20.60 -20.94 -0.65
CA ASP A 295 19.27 -20.72 -1.28
C ASP A 295 19.05 -19.28 -1.76
N LEU A 296 20.09 -18.43 -1.76
CA LEU A 296 19.98 -17.06 -2.28
C LEU A 296 19.69 -17.05 -3.80
N PRO A 297 18.78 -16.18 -4.28
CA PRO A 297 18.51 -16.01 -5.70
C PRO A 297 19.77 -15.59 -6.46
N PRO A 298 19.91 -15.92 -7.76
CA PRO A 298 21.13 -15.69 -8.53
C PRO A 298 21.65 -14.25 -8.46
N CYS A 299 20.75 -13.26 -8.49
CA CYS A 299 21.07 -11.83 -8.37
C CYS A 299 21.78 -11.49 -7.05
N ALA A 300 21.35 -12.09 -5.94
CA ALA A 300 21.95 -11.88 -4.63
C ALA A 300 23.32 -12.57 -4.48
N ARG A 301 23.57 -13.66 -5.23
CA ARG A 301 24.86 -14.35 -5.25
C ARG A 301 25.92 -13.55 -6.03
N GLU A 302 25.51 -12.87 -7.10
CA GLU A 302 26.39 -12.00 -7.89
C GLU A 302 26.80 -10.75 -7.09
N GLU A 303 25.85 -10.06 -6.46
CA GLU A 303 26.16 -8.92 -5.58
C GLU A 303 27.04 -9.31 -4.39
N ARG A 304 26.83 -10.50 -3.80
CA ARG A 304 27.66 -10.99 -2.69
C ARG A 304 29.08 -11.32 -3.13
N ARG A 305 29.29 -11.81 -4.35
CA ARG A 305 30.63 -12.03 -4.92
C ARG A 305 31.38 -10.73 -5.18
N GLU A 306 30.67 -9.67 -5.54
CA GLU A 306 31.28 -8.36 -5.84
C GLU A 306 31.53 -7.51 -4.59
N THR A 307 30.68 -7.62 -3.56
CA THR A 307 30.82 -6.83 -2.32
C THR A 307 31.58 -7.54 -1.19
N ALA A 308 31.60 -8.87 -1.17
CA ALA A 308 32.42 -9.64 -0.23
C ALA A 308 33.85 -9.80 -0.77
N GLY A 309 34.60 -8.69 -0.83
CA GLY A 309 36.04 -8.77 -0.83
C GLY A 309 36.51 -9.59 0.38
N ASP A 310 37.28 -10.65 0.11
CA ASP A 310 37.87 -11.65 1.00
C ASP A 310 38.16 -11.16 2.43
N ARG A 311 37.12 -11.07 3.26
CA ARG A 311 37.23 -10.89 4.72
C ARG A 311 36.73 -12.16 5.39
N ARG A 312 37.51 -13.22 5.23
CA ARG A 312 37.57 -14.28 6.23
C ARG A 312 38.00 -13.65 7.55
N TYR A 313 37.05 -13.42 8.44
CA TYR A 313 37.37 -13.22 9.85
C TYR A 313 37.97 -14.53 10.37
N PRO A 314 39.19 -14.53 10.94
CA PRO A 314 39.75 -15.74 11.50
C PRO A 314 38.91 -16.19 12.70
N ASP A 315 38.60 -17.49 12.72
CA ASP A 315 37.96 -18.16 13.85
C ASP A 315 38.71 -17.81 15.14
N LYS A 316 38.06 -17.05 16.02
CA LYS A 316 38.48 -16.96 17.42
C LYS A 316 37.83 -18.12 18.15
N GLU A 317 38.57 -19.23 18.25
CA GLU A 317 38.37 -20.21 19.32
C GLU A 317 38.39 -19.47 20.66
N TYR A 318 37.26 -19.42 21.35
CA TYR A 318 37.24 -19.12 22.77
C TYR A 318 37.33 -20.45 23.52
N GLY A 319 38.56 -20.87 23.80
CA GLY A 319 38.85 -21.85 24.84
C GLY A 319 38.96 -21.16 26.20
N LEU A 320 37.99 -21.46 27.07
CA LEU A 320 38.07 -21.72 28.53
C LEU A 320 36.65 -21.65 29.14
#